data_AF-A0A5M4D8R8-F1
#
_entry.id   AF-A0A5M4D8R8-F1
#
_cell.length_a   1.000
_cell.length_b   1.000
_cell.length_c   1.000
_cell.angle_alpha   90.00
_cell.angle_beta   90.00
_cell.angle_gamma   90.00
#
_symmetry.space_group_name_H-M   'P 1'
#
loop_
_entity.id
_entity.type
_entity.pdbx_description
1 polymer ?
#
loop_
_entity_poly.entity_id
_entity_poly.type
_entity_poly.pdbx_seq_one_letter_code
_entity_poly.pdbx_strand_id
1 'polypeptide(L)'
;MIEALKSDEIIEKAGGRFKLCALIQRRMIQLLDGARPLVARDGRSDLEVVMEEILQGKLTLTFAEDLPQAVPAAVDVGDDLLL
;
A
#
# COMPACT_ATOMS: atom_id res chain seq x y z
N MET A 1 12.67 3.23 -22.16
CA MET A 1 11.42 2.47 -21.94
C MET A 1 11.58 1.76 -20.60
N ILE A 2 10.66 1.95 -19.67
CA ILE A 2 10.77 1.35 -18.32
C ILE A 2 10.64 -0.17 -18.46
N GLU A 3 11.67 -0.92 -18.11
CA GLU A 3 11.71 -2.38 -18.30
C GLU A 3 10.68 -3.12 -17.44
N ALA A 4 10.37 -2.59 -16.26
CA ALA A 4 9.37 -3.14 -15.34
C ALA A 4 7.93 -3.18 -15.93
N LEU A 5 7.63 -2.40 -16.98
CA LEU A 5 6.33 -2.43 -17.67
C LEU A 5 6.27 -3.44 -18.83
N LYS A 6 7.37 -4.14 -19.13
CA LYS A 6 7.41 -5.16 -20.20
C LYS A 6 6.86 -6.52 -19.75
N SER A 7 6.76 -6.75 -18.44
CA SER A 7 6.29 -8.02 -17.86
C SER A 7 4.89 -7.86 -17.29
N ASP A 8 4.03 -8.85 -17.53
CA ASP A 8 2.71 -8.92 -16.89
C ASP A 8 2.81 -9.25 -15.38
N GLU A 9 4.00 -9.60 -14.86
CA GLU A 9 4.22 -9.90 -13.43
C GLU A 9 3.74 -8.78 -12.49
N ILE A 10 4.04 -7.52 -12.84
CA ILE A 10 3.61 -6.39 -12.00
C ILE A 10 2.07 -6.24 -11.99
N ILE A 11 1.42 -6.62 -13.10
CA ILE A 11 -0.03 -6.58 -13.23
C ILE A 11 -0.66 -7.67 -12.35
N GLU A 12 -0.07 -8.87 -12.35
CA GLU A 12 -0.50 -9.97 -11.48
C GLU A 12 -0.33 -9.61 -9.99
N LYS A 13 0.83 -9.07 -9.60
CA LYS A 13 1.10 -8.60 -8.24
C LYS A 13 0.14 -7.51 -7.78
N ALA A 14 -0.23 -6.58 -8.67
CA ALA A 14 -1.19 -5.53 -8.37
C ALA A 14 -2.66 -5.98 -8.41
N GLY A 15 -2.95 -7.19 -8.93
CA GLY A 15 -4.31 -7.70 -9.08
C GLY A 15 -5.08 -7.11 -10.26
N GLY A 16 -4.39 -6.71 -11.33
CA GLY A 16 -4.97 -6.21 -12.58
C GLY A 16 -4.54 -4.79 -12.98
N ARG A 17 -4.74 -4.44 -14.25
CA ARG A 17 -4.26 -3.16 -14.84
C ARG A 17 -4.88 -1.92 -14.19
N PHE A 18 -6.18 -1.99 -13.84
CA PHE A 18 -6.87 -0.90 -13.17
C PHE A 18 -6.31 -0.66 -11.76
N LYS A 19 -6.16 -1.74 -10.99
CA LYS A 19 -5.57 -1.71 -9.64
C LYS A 19 -4.14 -1.21 -9.67
N LEU A 20 -3.33 -1.67 -10.63
CA LEU A 20 -1.97 -1.17 -10.84
C LEU A 20 -1.95 0.36 -11.06
N CYS A 21 -2.80 0.86 -11.95
CA CYS A 21 -2.88 2.29 -12.24
C CYS A 21 -3.27 3.11 -11.00
N ALA A 22 -4.27 2.66 -10.24
CA ALA A 22 -4.70 3.32 -9.00
C ALA A 22 -3.60 3.28 -7.92
N LEU A 23 -2.91 2.14 -7.78
CA LEU A 23 -1.82 1.96 -6.82
C LEU A 23 -0.64 2.89 -7.14
N ILE A 24 -0.25 2.99 -8.42
CA ILE A 24 0.81 3.89 -8.86
C ILE A 24 0.45 5.34 -8.55
N GLN A 25 -0.74 5.79 -8.96
CA GLN A 25 -1.19 7.17 -8.73
C GLN A 25 -1.19 7.53 -7.24
N ARG A 26 -1.76 6.66 -6.40
CA ARG A 26 -1.81 6.89 -4.95
C ARG A 26 -0.42 6.95 -4.33
N ARG A 27 0.49 6.06 -4.73
CA ARG A 27 1.85 6.05 -4.19
C ARG A 27 2.68 7.25 -4.66
N MET A 28 2.51 7.67 -5.91
CA MET A 28 3.16 8.88 -6.40
C MET A 28 2.76 10.12 -5.57
N ILE A 29 1.47 10.27 -5.21
CA ILE A 29 1.01 11.36 -4.34
C ILE A 29 1.72 11.31 -2.98
N GLN A 30 1.84 10.12 -2.38
CA GLN A 30 2.57 9.99 -1.10
C GLN A 30 4.03 10.41 -1.20
N LEU A 31 4.73 10.04 -2.28
CA LEU A 31 6.12 10.46 -2.52
C LEU A 31 6.21 11.98 -2.71
N LEU A 32 5.24 12.58 -3.41
CA LEU A 32 5.14 14.04 -3.56
C LEU A 32 4.89 14.75 -2.22
N ASP A 33 4.10 14.15 -1.34
CA ASP A 33 3.84 14.63 0.04
C ASP A 33 5.03 14.38 0.99
N GLY A 34 6.16 13.85 0.49
CA GLY A 34 7.39 13.66 1.24
C GLY A 34 7.50 12.32 1.97
N ALA A 35 6.65 11.34 1.65
CA ALA A 35 6.81 9.99 2.17
C ALA A 35 8.15 9.39 1.76
N ARG A 36 8.76 8.62 2.66
CA ARG A 36 10.03 7.94 2.37
C ARG A 36 9.80 6.79 1.38
N PRO A 37 10.63 6.65 0.34
CA PRO A 37 10.70 5.43 -0.47
C PRO A 37 10.98 4.18 0.36
N LEU A 38 10.33 3.07 0.04
CA LEU A 38 10.52 1.75 0.65
C LEU A 38 11.70 0.97 0.02
N VAL A 39 12.26 1.54 -1.04
CA VAL A 39 13.43 1.05 -1.78
C VAL A 39 14.44 2.18 -1.96
N ALA A 40 15.70 1.83 -2.23
CA ALA A 40 16.73 2.82 -2.49
C ALA A 40 16.41 3.62 -3.76
N ARG A 41 16.51 4.96 -3.69
CA ARG A 41 16.16 5.82 -4.83
C ARG A 41 17.23 5.78 -5.91
N ASP A 42 18.52 5.73 -5.56
CA ASP A 42 19.65 5.60 -6.49
C ASP A 42 19.58 6.50 -7.74
N GLY A 43 19.00 7.70 -7.63
CA GLY A 43 18.79 8.63 -8.75
C GLY A 43 17.60 8.31 -9.68
N ARG A 44 16.81 7.28 -9.37
CA ARG A 44 15.59 6.90 -10.08
C ARG A 44 14.47 7.92 -9.90
N SER A 45 13.62 8.01 -10.91
CA SER A 45 12.37 8.76 -10.87
C SER A 45 11.38 8.15 -9.86
N ASP A 46 10.39 8.94 -9.44
CA ASP A 46 9.36 8.46 -8.50
C ASP A 46 8.59 7.28 -9.08
N LEU A 47 8.28 7.31 -10.38
CA LEU A 47 7.61 6.19 -11.05
C LEU A 47 8.44 4.91 -10.99
N GLU A 48 9.74 4.98 -11.25
CA GLU A 48 10.62 3.81 -11.18
C GLU A 48 10.74 3.28 -9.74
N VAL A 49 10.77 4.16 -8.74
CA VAL A 49 10.71 3.77 -7.32
C VAL A 49 9.41 3.03 -7.01
N VAL A 50 8.25 3.59 -7.39
CA VAL A 50 6.94 2.96 -7.15
C VAL A 50 6.86 1.58 -7.81
N MET A 51 7.35 1.45 -9.04
CA MET A 51 7.37 0.18 -9.77
C MET A 51 8.21 -0.87 -9.06
N GLU A 52 9.39 -0.48 -8.56
CA GLU A 52 10.27 -1.36 -7.78
C GLU A 52 9.62 -1.78 -6.44
N GLU A 53 8.95 -0.85 -5.75
CA GLU A 53 8.23 -1.16 -4.51
C GLU A 53 7.13 -2.22 -4.73
N ILE A 54 6.41 -2.14 -5.85
CA ILE A 54 5.38 -3.12 -6.23
C ILE A 54 6.02 -4.46 -6.60
N LEU A 55 7.09 -4.46 -7.40
CA LEU A 55 7.79 -5.69 -7.80
C LEU A 55 8.37 -6.44 -6.59
N GLN A 56 8.97 -5.71 -5.64
CA GLN A 56 9.46 -6.26 -4.38
C GLN A 56 8.34 -6.66 -3.40
N GLY A 57 7.06 -6.42 -3.73
CA GLY A 57 5.91 -6.75 -2.88
C GLY A 57 5.83 -5.91 -1.61
N LYS A 58 6.52 -4.77 -1.56
CA LYS A 58 6.50 -3.83 -0.42
C LYS A 58 5.28 -2.92 -0.45
N LEU A 59 4.59 -2.87 -1.58
CA LEU A 59 3.44 -2.01 -1.82
C LEU A 59 2.27 -2.85 -2.34
N THR A 60 1.14 -2.82 -1.62
CA THR A 60 -0.10 -3.52 -1.99
C THR A 60 -1.31 -2.59 -1.81
N LEU A 61 -2.41 -2.89 -2.50
CA LEU A 61 -3.69 -2.25 -2.22
C LEU A 61 -4.38 -3.00 -1.07
N THR A 62 -4.70 -2.29 0.00
CA THR A 62 -5.59 -2.76 1.06
C THR A 62 -6.91 -1.99 0.94
N PHE A 63 -8.01 -2.72 0.85
CA PHE A 63 -9.35 -2.12 0.97
C PHE A 63 -9.73 -2.11 2.45
N ALA A 64 -10.56 -1.15 2.86
CA ALA A 64 -10.97 -1.03 4.26
C ALA A 64 -11.68 -2.29 4.77
N GLU A 65 -12.30 -3.05 3.87
CA GLU A 65 -12.95 -4.34 4.10
C GLU A 65 -11.97 -5.45 4.52
N ASP A 66 -10.70 -5.35 4.10
CA ASP A 66 -9.64 -6.34 4.40
C ASP A 66 -8.90 -6.02 5.72
N LEU A 67 -9.20 -4.88 6.34
CA LEU A 67 -8.58 -4.53 7.62
C LEU A 67 -9.20 -5.37 8.74
N PRO A 68 -8.39 -5.93 9.66
CA PRO A 68 -8.93 -6.59 10.84
C PRO A 68 -9.82 -5.60 11.58
N GLN A 69 -11.06 -6.01 11.81
CA GLN A 69 -12.04 -5.22 12.56
C GLN A 69 -11.40 -4.95 13.92
N ALA A 70 -11.19 -3.69 14.28
CA ALA A 70 -10.66 -3.35 15.60
C ALA A 70 -11.58 -4.02 16.63
N VAL A 71 -11.05 -5.00 17.38
CA VAL A 71 -11.81 -5.66 18.43
C VAL A 71 -12.21 -4.55 19.40
N PRO A 72 -13.51 -4.30 19.63
CA PRO A 72 -13.92 -3.28 20.57
C PRO A 72 -13.26 -3.62 21.91
N ALA A 73 -12.49 -2.67 22.44
CA ALA A 73 -11.87 -2.80 23.75
C ALA A 73 -12.98 -3.22 24.71
N ALA A 74 -12.78 -4.34 25.41
CA ALA A 74 -13.74 -4.90 26.33
C ALA A 74 -14.29 -3.77 27.20
N VAL A 75 -15.60 -3.56 27.12
CA VAL A 75 -16.28 -2.62 28.01
C VAL A 75 -16.05 -3.19 29.40
N ASP A 76 -15.20 -2.54 30.18
CA ASP A 76 -15.08 -2.79 31.60
C ASP A 76 -16.43 -2.42 32.20
N VAL A 77 -17.33 -3.40 32.29
CA VAL A 77 -18.54 -3.28 33.08
C VAL A 77 -18.06 -3.38 34.52
N GLY A 78 -17.49 -2.26 34.99
CA GLY A 78 -17.20 -2.04 36.38
C GLY A 78 -18.45 -2.35 37.20
N ASP A 79 -18.21 -2.99 38.33
CA ASP A 79 -19.13 -3.62 39.26
C ASP A 79 -20.09 -2.62 39.96
N ASP A 80 -20.75 -1.75 39.21
CA ASP A 80 -21.64 -0.68 39.68
C ASP A 80 -23.06 -1.18 40.06
N LEU A 81 -23.19 -2.47 40.41
CA LEU A 81 -24.44 -3.05 40.92
C LEU A 81 -24.38 -3.48 42.39
N LEU A 82 -23.40 -3.00 43.15
CA LEU A 82 -23.39 -3.13 44.61
C LEU A 82 -23.64 -1.78 45.30
N LEU A 83 -24.90 -1.30 45.26
CA LEU A 83 -25.56 -0.53 46.31
C LEU A 83 -27.07 -0.43 46.07
#